data_AF-A0A5C7X7T3-F1
#
_entry.id   AF-A0A5C7X7T3-F1
#
_cell.length_a   1.000
_cell.length_b   1.000
_cell.length_c   1.000
_cell.angle_alpha   90.00
_cell.angle_beta   90.00
_cell.angle_gamma   90.00
#
_symmetry.space_group_name_H-M   'P 1'
#
loop_
_entity.id
_entity.type
_entity.pdbx_description
1 polymer ?
#
loop_
_entity_poly.entity_id
_entity_poly.type
_entity_poly.pdbx_seq_one_letter_code
_entity_poly.pdbx_strand_id
1 'polypeptide(L)'
;MKISDLPFAVLRFQYRLARFPFEFIEQRVVARMDSEAPGRLLYERSLATVDVTVGSLLGASELEERGATLAERSDALRKAAELDASAKGKVRRAEQEFKAKRDEAMRQREGAKNATQQAFKDARNQAEERKRSTAQAARKRAAEVKQRVDKTAAARTNAVETAKRSEQSQIKAAEQQATKAAQAKLRDAQEKRADAGAKRGAADQVAELAAAEKEKRQAPRARNGGMS
;
A
#
# COMPACT_ATOMS: atom_id res chain seq x y z
N MET A 1 -55.74 5.07 100.80
CA MET A 1 -56.01 4.91 99.36
C MET A 1 -57.12 5.86 98.97
N LYS A 2 -56.88 6.75 98.01
CA LYS A 2 -57.86 7.76 97.60
C LYS A 2 -58.80 7.15 96.55
N ILE A 3 -60.09 7.30 96.76
CA ILE A 3 -61.18 6.89 95.86
C ILE A 3 -61.12 7.61 94.49
N SER A 4 -60.27 8.63 94.37
CA SER A 4 -60.03 9.42 93.15
C SER A 4 -59.11 8.74 92.11
N ASP A 5 -58.40 7.65 92.45
CA ASP A 5 -57.50 6.94 91.52
C ASP A 5 -58.18 5.75 90.79
N LEU A 6 -59.38 5.35 91.25
CA LEU A 6 -60.15 4.26 90.64
C LEU A 6 -60.53 4.50 89.16
N PRO A 7 -60.93 5.69 88.69
CA PRO A 7 -61.36 5.85 87.30
C PRO A 7 -60.20 5.69 86.30
N PHE A 8 -59.00 6.16 86.63
CA PHE A 8 -57.82 6.04 85.75
C PHE A 8 -57.27 4.61 85.68
N ALA A 9 -57.32 3.85 86.78
CA ALA A 9 -56.93 2.44 86.78
C ALA A 9 -57.87 1.58 85.90
N VAL A 10 -59.17 1.86 85.94
CA VAL A 10 -60.17 1.19 85.10
C VAL A 10 -60.01 1.58 83.63
N LEU A 11 -59.78 2.86 83.32
CA LEU A 11 -59.47 3.32 81.96
C LEU A 11 -58.19 2.68 81.41
N ARG A 12 -57.15 2.53 82.23
CA ARG A 12 -55.92 1.84 81.86
C ARG A 12 -56.14 0.35 81.61
N PHE A 13 -57.01 -0.30 82.38
CA PHE A 13 -57.39 -1.70 82.17
C PHE A 13 -58.21 -1.89 80.89
N GLN A 14 -59.16 -0.97 80.64
CA GLN A 14 -59.97 -0.96 79.42
C GLN A 14 -59.12 -0.68 78.16
N TYR A 15 -58.16 0.26 78.23
CA TYR A 15 -57.22 0.50 77.15
C TYR A 15 -56.32 -0.73 76.89
N ARG A 16 -55.86 -1.40 77.95
CA ARG A 16 -55.06 -2.64 77.85
C ARG A 16 -55.85 -3.80 77.22
N LEU A 17 -57.15 -3.90 77.50
CA LEU A 17 -58.05 -4.87 76.86
C LEU A 17 -58.37 -4.52 75.40
N ALA A 18 -58.55 -3.24 75.08
CA ALA A 18 -58.74 -2.76 73.71
C ALA A 18 -57.47 -2.92 72.85
N ARG A 19 -56.28 -2.95 73.48
CA ARG A 19 -54.97 -3.12 72.84
C ARG A 19 -54.64 -4.58 72.51
N PHE A 20 -55.21 -5.54 73.23
CA PHE A 20 -54.94 -6.97 73.07
C PHE A 20 -55.12 -7.51 71.63
N PRO A 21 -56.17 -7.13 70.87
CA PRO A 21 -56.28 -7.55 69.46
C PRO A 21 -55.22 -6.91 68.55
N PHE A 22 -54.69 -5.72 68.90
CA PHE A 22 -53.64 -5.04 68.12
C PHE A 22 -52.26 -5.69 68.32
N GLU A 23 -51.87 -6.05 69.55
CA GLU A 23 -50.64 -6.82 69.81
C GLU A 23 -50.63 -8.18 69.09
N PHE A 24 -51.82 -8.80 68.95
CA PHE A 24 -51.96 -10.07 68.24
C PHE A 24 -51.78 -9.93 66.71
N ILE A 25 -52.22 -8.81 66.12
CA ILE A 25 -52.01 -8.49 64.70
C ILE A 25 -50.54 -8.14 64.45
N GLU A 26 -49.90 -7.42 65.38
CA GLU A 26 -48.47 -7.09 65.34
C GLU A 26 -47.59 -8.36 65.31
N GLN A 27 -47.85 -9.31 66.23
CA GLN A 27 -47.09 -10.57 66.30
C GLN A 27 -47.30 -11.50 65.09
N ARG A 28 -48.46 -11.43 64.42
CA ARG A 28 -48.81 -12.42 63.38
C ARG A 28 -48.66 -11.92 61.94
N VAL A 29 -48.85 -10.62 61.70
CA VAL A 29 -48.85 -10.03 60.35
C VAL A 29 -47.65 -9.11 60.17
N VAL A 30 -47.40 -8.19 61.10
CA VAL A 30 -46.34 -7.18 60.99
C VAL A 30 -44.96 -7.78 61.26
N ALA A 31 -44.84 -8.70 62.22
CA ALA A 31 -43.59 -9.40 62.51
C ALA A 31 -43.09 -10.31 61.36
N ARG A 32 -43.98 -10.71 60.44
CA ARG A 32 -43.61 -11.45 59.22
C ARG A 32 -43.20 -10.56 58.05
N MET A 33 -43.47 -9.25 58.12
CA MET A 33 -43.01 -8.30 57.12
C MET A 33 -41.56 -7.92 57.41
N ASP A 34 -40.77 -7.74 56.36
CA ASP A 34 -39.40 -7.22 56.47
C ASP A 34 -39.41 -5.92 57.30
N SER A 35 -38.47 -5.77 58.22
CA SER A 35 -38.37 -4.60 59.10
C SER A 35 -38.22 -3.28 58.32
N GLU A 36 -37.79 -3.34 57.07
CA GLU A 36 -37.64 -2.16 56.20
C GLU A 36 -38.84 -1.95 55.25
N ALA A 37 -39.87 -2.81 55.31
CA ALA A 37 -41.03 -2.69 54.45
C ALA A 37 -41.83 -1.40 54.77
N PRO A 38 -42.14 -0.55 53.76
CA PRO A 38 -42.75 0.75 53.99
C PRO A 38 -44.13 0.67 54.66
N GLY A 39 -44.91 -0.39 54.42
CA GLY A 39 -46.20 -0.61 55.08
C GLY A 39 -46.09 -0.90 56.58
N ARG A 40 -45.01 -1.59 57.00
CA ARG A 40 -44.73 -1.88 58.42
C ARG A 40 -44.30 -0.62 59.17
N LEU A 41 -43.42 0.19 58.58
CA LEU A 41 -42.94 1.44 59.16
C LEU A 41 -44.07 2.48 59.36
N LEU A 42 -45.04 2.53 58.45
CA LEU A 42 -46.22 3.41 58.60
C LEU A 42 -47.16 2.96 59.73
N TYR A 43 -47.31 1.64 59.91
CA TYR A 43 -48.10 1.06 60.98
C TYR A 43 -47.43 1.26 62.35
N GLU A 44 -46.14 0.98 62.48
CA GLU A 44 -45.39 1.15 63.73
C GLU A 44 -45.39 2.62 64.20
N ARG A 45 -45.30 3.59 63.27
CA ARG A 45 -45.36 5.03 63.60
C ARG A 45 -46.73 5.47 64.09
N SER A 46 -47.82 5.03 63.47
CA SER A 46 -49.17 5.39 63.93
C SER A 46 -49.43 4.81 65.32
N LEU A 47 -48.95 3.59 65.54
CA LEU A 47 -49.05 2.88 66.81
C LEU A 47 -48.22 3.55 67.93
N ALA A 48 -46.99 3.97 67.61
CA ALA A 48 -46.10 4.70 68.51
C ALA A 48 -46.67 6.08 68.89
N THR A 49 -47.24 6.81 67.91
CA THR A 49 -47.85 8.12 68.18
C THR A 49 -49.02 7.97 69.13
N VAL A 50 -49.86 6.95 68.92
CA VAL A 50 -51.00 6.66 69.81
C VAL A 50 -50.53 6.31 71.22
N ASP A 51 -49.49 5.49 71.38
CA ASP A 51 -48.98 5.11 72.70
C ASP A 51 -48.27 6.25 73.45
N VAL A 52 -47.56 7.14 72.76
CA VAL A 52 -46.98 8.35 73.37
C VAL A 52 -48.10 9.29 73.83
N THR A 53 -49.14 9.47 73.01
CA THR A 53 -50.25 10.38 73.35
C THR A 53 -51.08 9.84 74.50
N VAL A 54 -51.38 8.53 74.50
CA VAL A 54 -52.14 7.88 75.59
C VAL A 54 -51.29 7.71 76.86
N GLY A 55 -49.99 7.42 76.71
CA GLY A 55 -49.04 7.31 77.81
C GLY A 55 -48.84 8.62 78.55
N SER A 56 -48.67 9.73 77.82
CA SER A 56 -48.58 11.08 78.41
C SER A 56 -49.88 11.52 79.08
N LEU A 57 -51.04 11.17 78.52
CA LEU A 57 -52.35 11.52 79.07
C LEU A 57 -52.73 10.69 80.32
N LEU A 58 -52.28 9.44 80.41
CA LEU A 58 -52.57 8.50 81.51
C LEU A 58 -51.43 8.38 82.54
N GLY A 59 -50.36 9.16 82.43
CA GLY A 59 -49.19 9.08 83.31
C GLY A 59 -48.46 7.73 83.27
N ALA A 60 -48.43 7.08 82.10
CA ALA A 60 -47.84 5.76 81.88
C ALA A 60 -46.49 5.88 81.15
N SER A 61 -45.44 6.25 81.89
CA SER A 61 -44.08 6.48 81.37
C SER A 61 -43.50 5.31 80.55
N GLU A 62 -43.84 4.07 80.89
CA GLU A 62 -43.37 2.87 80.16
C GLU A 62 -43.91 2.80 78.70
N LEU A 63 -45.11 3.33 78.43
CA LEU A 63 -45.68 3.38 77.08
C LEU A 63 -45.06 4.50 76.23
N GLU A 64 -44.73 5.62 76.88
CA GLU A 64 -44.07 6.76 76.25
C GLU A 64 -42.64 6.42 75.81
N GLU A 65 -41.85 5.78 76.68
CA GLU A 65 -40.46 5.37 76.38
C GLU A 65 -40.40 4.32 75.26
N ARG A 66 -41.34 3.37 75.26
CA ARG A 66 -41.46 2.36 74.19
C ARG A 66 -41.86 2.99 72.85
N GLY A 67 -42.81 3.92 72.85
CA GLY A 67 -43.21 4.63 71.63
C GLY A 67 -42.10 5.50 71.05
N ALA A 68 -41.35 6.20 71.91
CA ALA A 68 -40.19 7.01 71.50
C ALA A 68 -39.07 6.14 70.89
N THR A 69 -38.74 5.01 71.53
CA THR A 69 -37.73 4.07 71.04
C THR A 69 -38.14 3.44 69.70
N LEU A 70 -39.42 3.11 69.53
CA LEU A 70 -39.94 2.56 68.28
C LEU A 70 -39.87 3.59 67.15
N ALA A 71 -40.26 4.84 67.42
CA ALA A 71 -40.19 5.93 66.44
C ALA A 71 -38.75 6.19 65.95
N GLU A 72 -37.78 6.26 66.88
CA GLU A 72 -36.37 6.45 66.54
C GLU A 72 -35.82 5.31 65.67
N ARG A 73 -36.17 4.06 66.01
CA ARG A 73 -35.79 2.88 65.22
C ARG A 73 -36.38 2.91 63.82
N SER A 74 -37.67 3.26 63.67
CA SER A 74 -38.32 3.34 62.36
C SER A 74 -37.71 4.45 61.49
N ASP A 75 -37.32 5.58 62.07
CA ASP A 75 -36.64 6.67 61.36
C ASP A 75 -35.23 6.26 60.91
N ALA A 76 -34.47 5.56 61.75
CA ALA A 76 -33.16 5.01 61.40
C ALA A 76 -33.25 4.00 60.24
N LEU A 77 -34.22 3.08 60.29
CA LEU A 77 -34.46 2.10 59.22
C LEU A 77 -34.86 2.77 57.90
N ARG A 78 -35.73 3.79 57.94
CA ARG A 78 -36.09 4.56 56.73
C ARG A 78 -34.87 5.22 56.09
N LYS A 79 -34.01 5.83 56.90
CA LYS A 79 -32.77 6.47 56.43
C LYS A 79 -31.80 5.45 55.84
N ALA A 80 -31.68 4.28 56.46
CA ALA A 80 -30.86 3.18 55.92
C ALA A 80 -31.38 2.71 54.56
N ALA A 81 -32.70 2.51 54.41
CA ALA A 81 -33.32 2.10 53.15
C ALA A 81 -33.13 3.16 52.03
N GLU A 82 -33.22 4.44 52.36
CA GLU A 82 -32.96 5.54 51.39
C GLU A 82 -31.49 5.56 50.94
N LEU A 83 -30.56 5.38 51.89
CA LEU A 83 -29.13 5.30 51.58
C LEU A 83 -28.80 4.08 50.72
N ASP A 84 -29.37 2.92 51.02
CA ASP A 84 -29.19 1.69 50.23
C ASP A 84 -29.76 1.83 48.82
N ALA A 85 -30.95 2.41 48.67
CA ALA A 85 -31.55 2.70 47.37
C ALA A 85 -30.67 3.67 46.54
N SER A 86 -30.12 4.72 47.19
CA SER A 86 -29.20 5.67 46.56
C SER A 86 -27.89 5.00 46.15
N ALA A 87 -27.32 4.16 47.01
CA ALA A 87 -26.10 3.40 46.74
C ALA A 87 -26.29 2.44 45.56
N LYS A 88 -27.37 1.65 45.56
CA LYS A 88 -27.74 0.77 44.43
C LYS A 88 -27.93 1.56 43.13
N GLY A 89 -28.54 2.74 43.21
CA GLY A 89 -28.67 3.66 42.07
C GLY A 89 -27.32 4.12 41.53
N LYS A 90 -26.38 4.53 42.41
CA LYS A 90 -25.03 4.95 42.03
C LYS A 90 -24.22 3.81 41.41
N VAL A 91 -24.28 2.61 42.01
CA VAL A 91 -23.60 1.41 41.47
C VAL A 91 -24.12 1.08 40.07
N ARG A 92 -25.43 1.06 39.87
CA ARG A 92 -26.03 0.80 38.54
C ARG A 92 -25.58 1.81 37.49
N ARG A 93 -25.55 3.11 37.82
CA ARG A 93 -25.06 4.15 36.90
C ARG A 93 -23.57 3.97 36.58
N ALA A 94 -22.74 3.73 37.60
CA ALA A 94 -21.32 3.49 37.42
C ALA A 94 -21.04 2.25 36.53
N GLU A 95 -21.80 1.17 36.71
CA GLU A 95 -21.69 -0.01 35.86
C GLU A 95 -22.09 0.26 34.40
N GLN A 96 -23.14 1.05 34.18
CA GLN A 96 -23.57 1.44 32.83
C GLN A 96 -22.51 2.33 32.15
N GLU A 97 -22.00 3.33 32.85
CA GLU A 97 -20.92 4.19 32.35
C GLU A 97 -19.65 3.40 32.07
N PHE A 98 -19.27 2.48 32.96
CA PHE A 98 -18.11 1.61 32.76
C PHE A 98 -18.27 0.72 31.53
N LYS A 99 -19.44 0.08 31.36
CA LYS A 99 -19.74 -0.73 30.16
C LYS A 99 -19.68 0.12 28.90
N ALA A 100 -20.30 1.30 28.90
CA ALA A 100 -20.28 2.20 27.75
C ALA A 100 -18.85 2.62 27.36
N LYS A 101 -18.05 3.06 28.33
CA LYS A 101 -16.64 3.44 28.10
C LYS A 101 -15.79 2.27 27.61
N ARG A 102 -16.00 1.07 28.17
CA ARG A 102 -15.29 -0.14 27.75
C ARG A 102 -15.64 -0.51 26.30
N ASP A 103 -16.93 -0.47 25.95
CA ASP A 103 -17.39 -0.81 24.61
C ASP A 103 -16.93 0.23 23.59
N GLU A 104 -16.90 1.51 23.95
CA GLU A 104 -16.29 2.57 23.14
C GLU A 104 -14.79 2.33 22.92
N ALA A 105 -14.03 2.05 23.99
CA ALA A 105 -12.61 1.75 23.90
C ALA A 105 -12.32 0.52 23.01
N MET A 106 -13.17 -0.51 23.08
CA MET A 106 -13.09 -1.68 22.21
C MET A 106 -13.33 -1.31 20.74
N ARG A 107 -14.38 -0.52 20.45
CA ARG A 107 -14.65 -0.03 19.08
C ARG A 107 -13.52 0.82 18.54
N GLN A 108 -12.96 1.73 19.35
CA GLN A 108 -11.81 2.55 18.96
C GLN A 108 -10.58 1.67 18.66
N ARG A 109 -10.31 0.68 19.51
CA ARG A 109 -9.20 -0.27 19.31
C ARG A 109 -9.37 -1.11 18.05
N GLU A 110 -10.58 -1.61 17.78
CA GLU A 110 -10.87 -2.36 16.55
C GLU A 110 -10.78 -1.47 15.31
N GLY A 111 -11.33 -0.25 15.36
CA GLY A 111 -11.20 0.74 14.31
C GLY A 111 -9.73 1.07 14.00
N ALA A 112 -8.92 1.31 15.03
CA ALA A 112 -7.49 1.58 14.88
C ALA A 112 -6.74 0.37 14.29
N LYS A 113 -7.06 -0.86 14.72
CA LYS A 113 -6.46 -2.08 14.15
C LYS A 113 -6.84 -2.23 12.67
N ASN A 114 -8.10 -2.03 12.32
CA ASN A 114 -8.58 -2.14 10.94
C ASN A 114 -7.95 -1.07 10.05
N ALA A 115 -7.90 0.18 10.52
CA ALA A 115 -7.22 1.27 9.82
C ALA A 115 -5.73 1.00 9.62
N THR A 116 -5.04 0.48 10.65
CA THR A 116 -3.62 0.10 10.54
C THR A 116 -3.40 -1.03 9.55
N GLN A 117 -4.25 -2.06 9.56
CA GLN A 117 -4.17 -3.16 8.60
C GLN A 117 -4.43 -2.68 7.17
N GLN A 118 -5.41 -1.78 6.98
CA GLN A 118 -5.71 -1.21 5.68
C GLN A 118 -4.55 -0.36 5.17
N ALA A 119 -4.02 0.53 6.01
CA ALA A 119 -2.85 1.35 5.68
C ALA A 119 -1.63 0.48 5.29
N PHE A 120 -1.39 -0.63 6.00
CA PHE A 120 -0.32 -1.55 5.65
C PHE A 120 -0.54 -2.25 4.30
N LYS A 121 -1.77 -2.70 4.02
CA LYS A 121 -2.13 -3.29 2.71
C LYS A 121 -1.95 -2.27 1.58
N ASP A 122 -2.43 -1.05 1.77
CA ASP A 122 -2.33 0.02 0.77
C ASP A 122 -0.87 0.41 0.52
N ALA A 123 -0.07 0.57 1.58
CA ALA A 123 1.36 0.84 1.47
C ALA A 123 2.10 -0.28 0.71
N ARG A 124 1.76 -1.55 0.99
CA ARG A 124 2.34 -2.70 0.28
C ARG A 124 1.95 -2.71 -1.20
N ASN A 125 0.68 -2.45 -1.50
CA ASN A 125 0.19 -2.39 -2.89
C ASN A 125 0.87 -1.26 -3.67
N GLN A 126 1.00 -0.07 -3.08
CA GLN A 126 1.71 1.05 -3.68
C GLN A 126 3.19 0.74 -3.90
N ALA A 127 3.85 0.07 -2.95
CA ALA A 127 5.24 -0.34 -3.09
C ALA A 127 5.43 -1.35 -4.25
N GLU A 128 4.54 -2.35 -4.36
CA GLU A 128 4.54 -3.31 -5.46
C GLU A 128 4.27 -2.64 -6.81
N GLU A 129 3.33 -1.71 -6.88
CA GLU A 129 3.01 -0.96 -8.09
C GLU A 129 4.19 -0.06 -8.53
N ARG A 130 4.86 0.61 -7.58
CA ARG A 130 6.09 1.36 -7.83
C ARG A 130 7.22 0.47 -8.33
N LYS A 131 7.38 -0.72 -7.74
CA LYS A 131 8.38 -1.70 -8.17
C LYS A 131 8.09 -2.16 -9.61
N ARG A 132 6.84 -2.48 -9.93
CA ARG A 132 6.41 -2.89 -11.28
C ARG A 132 6.60 -1.78 -12.31
N SER A 133 6.14 -0.56 -12.02
CA SER A 133 6.28 0.59 -12.91
C SER A 133 7.75 0.96 -13.14
N THR A 134 8.58 0.95 -12.10
CA THR A 134 10.03 1.19 -12.22
C THR A 134 10.71 0.10 -13.06
N ALA A 135 10.36 -1.17 -12.83
CA ALA A 135 10.88 -2.28 -13.63
C ALA A 135 10.45 -2.18 -15.10
N GLN A 136 9.19 -1.80 -15.37
CA GLN A 136 8.70 -1.58 -16.73
C GLN A 136 9.39 -0.40 -17.40
N ALA A 137 9.58 0.71 -16.68
CA ALA A 137 10.30 1.87 -17.19
C ALA A 137 11.77 1.54 -17.52
N ALA A 138 12.43 0.78 -16.64
CA ALA A 138 13.79 0.30 -16.89
C ALA A 138 13.86 -0.62 -18.12
N ARG A 139 12.91 -1.54 -18.29
CA ARG A 139 12.80 -2.41 -19.47
C ARG A 139 12.57 -1.62 -20.76
N LYS A 140 11.67 -0.62 -20.75
CA LYS A 140 11.43 0.26 -21.89
C LYS A 140 12.70 1.01 -22.29
N ARG A 141 13.38 1.64 -21.31
CA ARG A 141 14.66 2.33 -21.55
C ARG A 141 15.73 1.39 -22.10
N ALA A 142 15.86 0.19 -21.55
CA ALA A 142 16.80 -0.80 -22.05
C ALA A 142 16.49 -1.21 -23.50
N ALA A 143 15.21 -1.40 -23.84
CA ALA A 143 14.78 -1.71 -25.21
C ALA A 143 15.04 -0.55 -26.18
N GLU A 144 14.78 0.69 -25.77
CA GLU A 144 15.09 1.89 -26.55
C GLU A 144 16.59 2.04 -26.80
N VAL A 145 17.41 1.84 -25.77
CA VAL A 145 18.87 1.86 -25.89
C VAL A 145 19.35 0.76 -26.84
N LYS A 146 18.86 -0.47 -26.69
CA LYS A 146 19.18 -1.58 -27.59
C LYS A 146 18.83 -1.22 -29.03
N GLN A 147 17.62 -0.70 -29.28
CA GLN A 147 17.20 -0.30 -30.62
C GLN A 147 18.09 0.81 -31.21
N ARG A 148 18.54 1.77 -30.41
CA ARG A 148 19.48 2.82 -30.85
C ARG A 148 20.84 2.25 -31.20
N VAL A 149 21.36 1.33 -30.38
CA VAL A 149 22.63 0.65 -30.63
C VAL A 149 22.53 -0.18 -31.91
N ASP A 150 21.48 -0.98 -32.06
CA ASP A 150 21.25 -1.81 -33.26
C ASP A 150 21.14 -0.95 -34.53
N LYS A 151 20.40 0.17 -34.48
CA LYS A 151 20.31 1.12 -35.60
C LYS A 151 21.68 1.73 -35.93
N THR A 152 22.46 2.10 -34.92
CA THR A 152 23.79 2.68 -35.11
C THR A 152 24.76 1.66 -35.71
N ALA A 153 24.72 0.41 -35.22
CA ALA A 153 25.51 -0.68 -35.75
C ALA A 153 25.15 -0.97 -37.22
N ALA A 154 23.85 -1.08 -37.53
CA ALA A 154 23.37 -1.25 -38.90
C ALA A 154 23.80 -0.10 -39.82
N ALA A 155 23.71 1.15 -39.37
CA ALA A 155 24.16 2.31 -40.14
C ALA A 155 25.67 2.27 -40.43
N ARG A 156 26.49 1.87 -39.44
CA ARG A 156 27.94 1.70 -39.62
C ARG A 156 28.25 0.57 -40.60
N THR A 157 27.61 -0.58 -40.48
CA THR A 157 27.78 -1.69 -41.43
C THR A 157 27.43 -1.27 -42.85
N ASN A 158 26.30 -0.58 -43.03
CA ASN A 158 25.89 -0.07 -44.33
C ASN A 158 26.90 0.95 -44.89
N ALA A 159 27.40 1.86 -44.06
CA ALA A 159 28.41 2.83 -44.48
C ALA A 159 29.71 2.17 -44.95
N VAL A 160 30.18 1.14 -44.23
CA VAL A 160 31.37 0.35 -44.61
C VAL A 160 31.13 -0.40 -45.92
N GLU A 161 29.98 -1.05 -46.08
CA GLU A 161 29.63 -1.75 -47.32
C GLU A 161 29.53 -0.79 -48.52
N THR A 162 28.92 0.39 -48.34
CA THR A 162 28.88 1.42 -49.37
C THR A 162 30.28 1.92 -49.72
N ALA A 163 31.13 2.19 -48.73
CA ALA A 163 32.51 2.60 -48.97
C ALA A 163 33.30 1.53 -49.74
N LYS A 164 33.18 0.26 -49.35
CA LYS A 164 33.82 -0.87 -50.03
C LYS A 164 33.36 -1.00 -51.48
N ARG A 165 32.06 -0.83 -51.76
CA ARG A 165 31.53 -0.85 -53.13
C ARG A 165 32.07 0.32 -53.96
N SER A 166 32.17 1.50 -53.38
CA SER A 166 32.76 2.68 -54.03
C SER A 166 34.25 2.50 -54.32
N GLU A 167 35.00 1.93 -53.39
CA GLU A 167 36.43 1.65 -53.58
C GLU A 167 36.63 0.59 -54.67
N GLN A 168 35.85 -0.50 -54.64
CA GLN A 168 35.90 -1.52 -55.70
C GLN A 168 35.55 -0.97 -57.08
N SER A 169 34.60 -0.04 -57.20
CA SER A 169 34.27 0.58 -58.49
C SER A 169 35.41 1.48 -58.97
N GLN A 170 36.06 2.23 -58.09
CA GLN A 170 37.23 3.05 -58.41
C GLN A 170 38.44 2.20 -58.84
N ILE A 171 38.73 1.10 -58.13
CA ILE A 171 39.79 0.16 -58.50
C ILE A 171 39.52 -0.41 -59.88
N LYS A 172 38.31 -0.92 -60.16
CA LYS A 172 37.95 -1.45 -61.48
C LYS A 172 38.09 -0.40 -62.58
N ALA A 173 37.69 0.84 -62.32
CA ALA A 173 37.84 1.93 -63.28
C ALA A 173 39.32 2.23 -63.57
N ALA A 174 40.16 2.28 -62.54
CA ALA A 174 41.61 2.47 -62.66
C ALA A 174 42.27 1.31 -63.42
N GLU A 175 41.91 0.06 -63.12
CA GLU A 175 42.38 -1.13 -63.84
C GLU A 175 42.00 -1.09 -65.32
N GLN A 176 40.77 -0.70 -65.65
CA GLN A 176 40.33 -0.54 -67.03
C GLN A 176 41.10 0.55 -67.76
N GLN A 177 41.35 1.69 -67.10
CA GLN A 177 42.17 2.78 -67.67
C GLN A 177 43.61 2.33 -67.89
N ALA A 178 44.23 1.66 -66.92
CA ALA A 178 45.58 1.13 -67.05
C ALA A 178 45.67 0.08 -68.17
N THR A 179 44.68 -0.80 -68.29
CA THR A 179 44.59 -1.80 -69.36
C THR A 179 44.47 -1.14 -70.73
N LYS A 180 43.61 -0.12 -70.88
CA LYS A 180 43.49 0.65 -72.13
C LYS A 180 44.80 1.34 -72.50
N ALA A 181 45.47 1.96 -71.53
CA ALA A 181 46.77 2.60 -71.75
C ALA A 181 47.85 1.60 -72.16
N ALA A 182 47.88 0.41 -71.55
CA ALA A 182 48.80 -0.66 -71.92
C ALA A 182 48.52 -1.19 -73.34
N GLN A 183 47.26 -1.40 -73.70
CA GLN A 183 46.86 -1.80 -75.05
C GLN A 183 47.25 -0.75 -76.10
N ALA A 184 47.09 0.54 -75.80
CA ALA A 184 47.52 1.61 -76.69
C ALA A 184 49.04 1.60 -76.90
N LYS A 185 49.83 1.42 -75.83
CA LYS A 185 51.29 1.27 -75.94
C LYS A 185 51.70 0.03 -76.76
N LEU A 186 51.00 -1.09 -76.59
CA LEU A 186 51.24 -2.29 -77.40
C LEU A 186 50.95 -2.05 -78.88
N ARG A 187 49.87 -1.36 -79.23
CA ARG A 187 49.55 -1.01 -80.63
C ARG A 187 50.60 -0.08 -81.23
N ASP A 188 50.97 0.99 -80.53
CA ASP A 188 52.04 1.91 -80.98
C ASP A 188 53.38 1.17 -81.18
N ALA A 189 53.72 0.24 -80.29
CA ALA A 189 54.91 -0.60 -80.45
C ALA A 189 54.82 -1.55 -81.66
N GLN A 190 53.65 -2.12 -81.94
CA GLN A 190 53.39 -2.97 -83.11
C GLN A 190 53.49 -2.16 -84.41
N GLU A 191 52.91 -0.96 -84.45
CA GLU A 191 53.00 -0.03 -85.58
C GLU A 191 54.46 0.35 -85.86
N LYS A 192 55.21 0.76 -84.85
CA LYS A 192 56.65 1.05 -84.98
C LYS A 192 57.45 -0.15 -85.48
N ARG A 193 57.10 -1.36 -85.03
CA ARG A 193 57.75 -2.60 -85.51
C ARG A 193 57.41 -2.87 -86.98
N ALA A 194 56.18 -2.65 -87.40
CA ALA A 194 55.75 -2.79 -88.80
C ALA A 194 56.47 -1.77 -89.69
N ASP A 195 56.54 -0.50 -89.28
CA ASP A 195 57.27 0.56 -90.00
C ASP A 195 58.77 0.24 -90.11
N ALA A 196 59.39 -0.24 -89.04
CA ALA A 196 60.78 -0.67 -89.06
C ALA A 196 60.99 -1.86 -90.02
N GLY A 197 60.05 -2.82 -90.05
CA GLY A 197 60.04 -3.93 -91.00
C GLY A 197 59.93 -3.46 -92.45
N ALA A 198 59.01 -2.53 -92.74
CA ALA A 198 58.85 -1.96 -94.08
C ALA A 198 60.11 -1.21 -94.55
N LYS A 199 60.73 -0.42 -93.66
CA LYS A 199 62.00 0.26 -93.94
C LYS A 199 63.13 -0.73 -94.23
N ARG A 200 63.22 -1.83 -93.49
CA ARG A 200 64.19 -2.91 -93.77
C ARG A 200 63.94 -3.54 -95.13
N GLY A 201 62.71 -3.95 -95.42
CA GLY A 201 62.36 -4.53 -96.71
C GLY A 201 62.66 -3.60 -97.89
N ALA A 202 62.39 -2.29 -97.76
CA ALA A 202 62.76 -1.30 -98.77
C ALA A 202 64.29 -1.18 -98.92
N ALA A 203 65.04 -1.20 -97.82
CA ALA A 203 66.50 -1.18 -97.85
C ALA A 203 67.08 -2.45 -98.51
N ASP A 204 66.51 -3.62 -98.21
CA ASP A 204 66.88 -4.91 -98.82
C ASP A 204 66.62 -4.89 -100.33
N GLN A 205 65.46 -4.37 -100.78
CA GLN A 205 65.17 -4.19 -102.21
C GLN A 205 66.14 -3.22 -102.90
N VAL A 206 66.49 -2.11 -102.26
CA VAL A 206 67.50 -1.17 -102.80
C VAL A 206 68.87 -1.85 -102.88
N ALA A 207 69.23 -2.66 -101.89
CA ALA A 207 70.47 -3.42 -101.90
C ALA A 207 70.49 -4.47 -103.03
N GLU A 208 69.38 -5.19 -103.25
CA GLU A 208 69.22 -6.12 -104.37
C GLU A 208 69.30 -5.41 -105.73
N LEU A 209 68.61 -4.28 -105.90
CA LEU A 209 68.68 -3.47 -107.13
C LEU A 209 70.11 -2.95 -107.38
N ALA A 210 70.80 -2.49 -106.33
CA ALA A 210 72.18 -2.05 -106.43
C ALA A 210 73.14 -3.21 -106.75
N ALA A 211 72.89 -4.41 -106.21
CA ALA A 211 73.63 -5.62 -106.53
C ALA A 211 73.40 -6.04 -108.00
N ALA A 212 72.15 -6.05 -108.45
CA ALA A 212 71.77 -6.34 -109.83
C ALA A 212 72.32 -5.29 -110.82
N GLU A 213 72.38 -4.02 -110.44
CA GLU A 213 72.99 -2.98 -111.27
C GLU A 213 74.52 -3.13 -111.33
N LYS A 214 75.17 -3.47 -110.20
CA LYS A 214 76.60 -3.83 -110.21
C LYS A 214 76.87 -5.02 -111.13
N GLU A 215 76.04 -6.05 -111.10
CA GLU A 215 76.14 -7.23 -111.96
C GLU A 215 75.94 -6.85 -113.44
N LYS A 216 74.94 -6.03 -113.77
CA LYS A 216 74.75 -5.46 -115.12
C LYS A 216 75.90 -4.58 -115.59
N ARG A 217 76.57 -3.84 -114.70
CA ARG A 217 77.80 -3.07 -115.04
C ARG A 217 79.03 -3.95 -115.24
N GLN A 218 79.03 -5.17 -114.72
CA GLN A 218 80.08 -6.17 -114.98
C GLN A 218 79.79 -6.98 -116.26
N ALA A 219 78.53 -7.05 -116.70
CA ALA A 219 78.11 -7.76 -117.91
C ALA A 219 78.69 -7.25 -119.26
N PRO A 220 79.25 -6.03 -119.44
CA PRO A 220 80.00 -5.67 -120.64
C PRO A 220 81.52 -5.85 -120.50
N ARG A 221 82.04 -6.49 -119.44
CA ARG A 221 83.49 -6.81 -119.32
C ARG A 221 83.86 -8.25 -119.67
N ALA A 222 82.89 -9.13 -119.90
CA ALA A 222 83.15 -10.51 -120.33
C ALA A 222 83.04 -10.72 -121.86
N ARG A 223 83.06 -9.64 -122.67
CA ARG A 223 83.04 -9.74 -124.14
C ARG A 223 84.11 -8.89 -124.85
N ASN A 224 85.16 -8.46 -124.15
CA ASN A 224 86.37 -7.94 -124.81
C ASN A 224 87.59 -8.11 -123.91
N GLY A 225 88.42 -9.09 -124.25
CA GLY A 225 89.66 -9.43 -123.55
C GLY A 225 90.24 -10.77 -124.01
N GLY A 226 90.19 -11.04 -125.30
CA GLY A 226 91.09 -11.99 -125.94
C GLY A 226 92.37 -11.27 -126.38
N MET A 227 93.43 -12.06 -126.59
CA MET A 227 94.78 -11.72 -127.09
C MET A 227 95.75 -11.20 -126.01
N SER A 228 96.45 -12.13 -125.35
CA SER A 228 97.79 -12.60 -125.74
C SER A 228 98.27 -13.71 -124.82
#